data_AF-A0AAV9ZF80-F1
#
_entry.id   AF-A0AAV9ZF80-F1
#
_cell.length_a   1.000
_cell.length_b   1.000
_cell.length_c   1.000
_cell.angle_alpha   90.00
_cell.angle_beta   90.00
_cell.angle_gamma   90.00
#
_symmetry.space_group_name_H-M   'P 1'
#
loop_
_entity.id
_entity.type
_entity.pdbx_description
1 polymer ?
#
loop_
_entity_poly.entity_id
_entity_poly.type
_entity_poly.pdbx_seq_one_letter_code
_entity_poly.pdbx_strand_id
1 'polypeptide(L)'
;RKKTEKSVQFNKAMDRQRSNTSSRLRNDIGAVFVAHLHPRVGDALDIQDMALRAGYADLIGGRKDDSGKMTFHFDAPALHSDGGDRLNVETFLKNKLVMHVAAAVIYGKKKPIKMATNKPCVSGPRCMQQMHNISNSTPGFVACAGALTLWALSMDVELKKKGQQTGINWYSCYESYLRYLLEGLRNRSKPVLALFREWDAELFPDS
;
A
#
# COMPACT_ATOMS: atom_id res chain seq x y z
N ARG A 1 22.64 -30.36 5.13
CA ARG A 1 21.19 -30.70 5.31
C ARG A 1 20.41 -29.63 6.10
N LYS A 2 20.73 -29.33 7.38
CA LYS A 2 19.99 -28.31 8.18
C LYS A 2 19.93 -26.88 7.58
N LYS A 3 20.97 -26.43 6.87
CA LYS A 3 21.00 -25.07 6.24
C LYS A 3 20.03 -24.97 5.05
N THR A 4 19.85 -26.06 4.32
CA THR A 4 18.94 -26.16 3.17
C THR A 4 17.47 -26.23 3.62
N GLU A 5 17.17 -26.97 4.69
CA GLU A 5 15.81 -27.05 5.26
C GLU A 5 15.31 -25.73 5.83
N LYS A 6 16.17 -24.97 6.54
CA LYS A 6 15.82 -23.64 7.04
C LYS A 6 15.52 -22.66 5.89
N SER A 7 16.31 -22.71 4.81
CA SER A 7 16.07 -21.91 3.61
C SER A 7 14.73 -22.27 2.93
N VAL A 8 14.43 -23.57 2.82
CA VAL A 8 13.15 -24.05 2.25
C VAL A 8 11.96 -23.63 3.12
N GLN A 9 12.05 -23.73 4.44
CA GLN A 9 10.99 -23.27 5.36
C GLN A 9 10.78 -21.76 5.29
N PHE A 10 11.86 -20.99 5.23
CA PHE A 10 11.81 -19.53 5.08
C PHE A 10 11.11 -19.13 3.77
N ASN A 11 11.52 -19.71 2.64
CA ASN A 11 10.92 -19.41 1.34
C ASN A 11 9.42 -19.75 1.32
N LYS A 12 9.03 -20.92 1.86
CA LYS A 12 7.61 -21.29 1.99
C LYS A 12 6.82 -20.31 2.85
N ALA A 13 7.38 -19.86 3.97
CA ALA A 13 6.73 -18.88 4.83
C ALA A 13 6.56 -17.53 4.12
N MET A 14 7.59 -17.07 3.39
CA MET A 14 7.56 -15.84 2.61
C MET A 14 6.58 -15.90 1.44
N ASP A 15 6.55 -17.00 0.69
CA ASP A 15 5.59 -17.21 -0.40
C ASP A 15 4.15 -17.20 0.14
N ARG A 16 3.91 -17.82 1.30
CA ARG A 16 2.61 -17.79 1.97
C ARG A 16 2.23 -16.37 2.39
N GLN A 17 3.15 -15.59 2.94
CA GLN A 17 2.88 -14.20 3.32
C GLN A 17 2.59 -13.32 2.09
N ARG A 18 3.35 -13.48 1.00
CA ARG A 18 3.09 -12.79 -0.28
C ARG A 18 1.71 -13.13 -0.81
N SER A 19 1.39 -14.43 -0.89
CA SER A 19 0.08 -14.91 -1.39
C SER A 19 -1.06 -14.39 -0.51
N ASN A 20 -0.94 -14.50 0.82
CA ASN A 20 -1.93 -13.98 1.75
C ASN A 20 -2.13 -12.46 1.61
N THR A 21 -1.05 -11.70 1.41
CA THR A 21 -1.12 -10.24 1.23
C THR A 21 -1.84 -9.91 -0.08
N SER A 22 -1.45 -10.54 -1.19
CA SER A 22 -2.09 -10.36 -2.50
C SER A 22 -3.59 -10.64 -2.45
N SER A 23 -3.97 -11.81 -1.94
CA SER A 23 -5.37 -12.20 -1.79
C SER A 23 -6.13 -11.25 -0.87
N ARG A 24 -5.52 -10.82 0.24
CA ARG A 24 -6.18 -9.89 1.17
C ARG A 24 -6.46 -8.55 0.52
N LEU A 25 -5.47 -7.96 -0.14
CA LEU A 25 -5.61 -6.64 -0.76
C LEU A 25 -6.65 -6.62 -1.88
N ARG A 26 -6.78 -7.71 -2.63
CA ARG A 26 -7.69 -7.78 -3.79
C ARG A 26 -9.03 -8.47 -3.55
N ASN A 27 -9.14 -9.33 -2.54
CA ASN A 27 -10.38 -10.09 -2.30
C ASN A 27 -11.07 -9.69 -1.00
N ASP A 28 -10.31 -9.30 0.02
CA ASP A 28 -10.85 -9.17 1.37
C ASP A 28 -11.12 -7.73 1.80
N ILE A 29 -10.44 -6.74 1.20
CA ILE A 29 -10.54 -5.34 1.62
C ILE A 29 -11.08 -4.41 0.53
N GLY A 30 -11.81 -4.92 -0.46
CA GLY A 30 -12.44 -4.10 -1.51
C GLY A 30 -13.25 -2.92 -0.93
N ALA A 31 -13.96 -3.15 0.18
CA ALA A 31 -14.70 -2.12 0.91
C ALA A 31 -13.82 -0.95 1.41
N VAL A 32 -12.54 -1.17 1.68
CA VAL A 32 -11.59 -0.10 2.06
C VAL A 32 -11.32 0.82 0.88
N PHE A 33 -11.10 0.25 -0.30
CA PHE A 33 -10.91 1.04 -1.51
C PHE A 33 -12.20 1.75 -1.92
N VAL A 34 -13.37 1.10 -1.81
CA VAL A 34 -14.68 1.74 -2.02
C VAL A 34 -14.86 2.93 -1.09
N ALA A 35 -14.60 2.79 0.20
CA ALA A 35 -14.78 3.87 1.17
C ALA A 35 -13.92 5.11 0.84
N HIS A 36 -12.68 4.90 0.36
CA HIS A 36 -11.75 6.00 0.06
C HIS A 36 -11.88 6.55 -1.36
N LEU A 37 -12.41 5.78 -2.30
CA LEU A 37 -12.48 6.13 -3.71
C LEU A 37 -13.92 6.23 -4.24
N HIS A 38 -14.93 6.21 -3.34
CA HIS A 38 -16.36 6.09 -3.65
C HIS A 38 -16.86 6.91 -4.85
N PRO A 39 -16.45 8.19 -5.05
CA PRO A 39 -16.90 8.96 -6.21
C PRO A 39 -16.38 8.43 -7.56
N ARG A 40 -15.32 7.63 -7.56
CA ARG A 40 -14.61 7.11 -8.73
C ARG A 40 -14.78 5.61 -8.98
N VAL A 41 -15.06 4.83 -7.93
CA VAL A 41 -15.15 3.37 -8.00
C VAL A 41 -16.56 2.81 -7.86
N GLY A 42 -17.54 3.65 -7.50
CA GLY A 42 -18.91 3.24 -7.26
C GLY A 42 -19.08 2.34 -6.02
N ASP A 43 -20.27 1.76 -5.88
CA ASP A 43 -20.66 1.00 -4.67
C ASP A 43 -20.04 -0.41 -4.59
N ALA A 44 -19.53 -0.92 -5.72
CA ALA A 44 -18.95 -2.24 -5.84
C ALA A 44 -17.68 -2.17 -6.67
N LEU A 45 -16.56 -1.88 -6.01
CA LEU A 45 -15.25 -2.13 -6.59
C LEU A 45 -15.05 -3.64 -6.67
N ASP A 46 -15.37 -4.24 -7.81
CA ASP A 46 -14.84 -5.56 -8.12
C ASP A 46 -13.36 -5.38 -8.47
N ILE A 47 -12.51 -5.43 -7.45
CA ILE A 47 -11.07 -5.43 -7.67
C ILE A 47 -10.71 -6.60 -8.58
N GLN A 48 -11.49 -7.65 -8.85
CA GLN A 48 -11.11 -8.66 -9.85
C GLN A 48 -11.39 -8.26 -11.30
N ASP A 49 -12.23 -7.25 -11.54
CA ASP A 49 -12.56 -6.79 -12.89
C ASP A 49 -11.41 -5.96 -13.49
N MET A 50 -10.76 -6.52 -14.52
CA MET A 50 -9.65 -5.87 -15.22
C MET A 50 -10.08 -4.59 -15.95
N ALA A 51 -11.32 -4.54 -16.48
CA ALA A 51 -11.82 -3.36 -17.18
C ALA A 51 -12.06 -2.20 -16.20
N LEU A 52 -12.56 -2.49 -14.99
CA LEU A 52 -12.66 -1.49 -13.93
C LEU A 52 -11.27 -0.98 -13.51
N ARG A 53 -10.29 -1.86 -13.33
CA ARG A 53 -8.92 -1.46 -12.97
C ARG A 53 -8.24 -0.59 -14.03
N ALA A 54 -8.54 -0.78 -15.31
CA ALA A 54 -8.05 0.10 -16.36
C ALA A 54 -8.51 1.56 -16.15
N GLY A 55 -9.69 1.74 -15.56
CA GLY A 55 -10.26 3.04 -15.20
C GLY A 55 -9.53 3.76 -14.05
N TYR A 56 -8.64 3.09 -13.32
CA TYR A 56 -7.87 3.67 -12.22
C TYR A 56 -6.42 3.98 -12.59
N ALA A 57 -6.08 3.92 -13.89
CA ALA A 57 -4.73 4.17 -14.36
C ALA A 57 -4.23 5.55 -13.91
N ASP A 58 -5.07 6.59 -13.93
CA ASP A 58 -4.73 7.95 -13.50
C ASP A 58 -4.41 8.03 -11.99
N LEU A 59 -5.20 7.33 -11.15
CA LEU A 59 -4.98 7.26 -9.70
C LEU A 59 -3.62 6.66 -9.34
N ILE A 60 -3.11 5.75 -10.17
CA ILE A 60 -1.82 5.10 -9.98
C ILE A 60 -0.67 5.77 -10.76
N GLY A 61 -0.87 7.02 -11.20
CA GLY A 61 0.17 7.83 -11.86
C GLY A 61 0.26 7.62 -13.37
N GLY A 62 -0.74 7.00 -13.98
CA GLY A 62 -0.88 6.81 -15.41
C GLY A 62 -1.16 8.11 -16.14
N ARG A 63 -0.32 8.44 -17.13
CA ARG A 63 -0.47 9.59 -18.02
C ARG A 63 -0.25 9.14 -19.46
N LYS A 64 -1.06 9.65 -20.39
CA LYS A 64 -0.80 9.47 -21.81
C LYS A 64 0.32 10.43 -22.23
N ASP A 65 1.34 9.90 -22.90
CA ASP A 65 2.33 10.72 -23.59
C ASP A 65 1.75 11.32 -24.89
N ASP A 66 2.54 12.12 -25.59
CA ASP A 66 2.15 12.78 -26.83
C ASP A 66 1.75 11.79 -27.95
N SER A 67 2.20 10.53 -27.85
CA SER A 67 1.83 9.45 -28.77
C SER A 67 0.53 8.73 -28.37
N GLY A 68 -0.09 9.13 -27.26
CA GLY A 68 -1.26 8.48 -26.68
C GLY A 68 -0.96 7.21 -25.89
N LYS A 69 0.32 6.84 -25.73
CA LYS A 69 0.75 5.67 -24.98
C LYS A 69 0.73 5.97 -23.48
N MET A 70 0.22 5.01 -22.70
CA MET A 70 0.19 5.13 -21.25
C MET A 70 1.59 4.96 -20.66
N THR A 71 2.00 5.93 -19.86
CA THR A 71 3.23 5.93 -19.04
C THR A 71 2.85 6.07 -17.58
N PHE A 72 3.64 5.54 -16.67
CA PHE A 72 3.33 5.55 -15.25
C PHE A 72 4.44 6.23 -14.45
N HIS A 73 4.05 7.14 -13.57
CA HIS A 73 4.95 7.87 -12.70
C HIS A 73 4.90 7.32 -11.27
N PHE A 74 6.03 7.42 -10.55
CA PHE A 74 6.10 7.00 -9.14
C PHE A 74 5.24 7.89 -8.22
N ASP A 75 4.98 9.11 -8.66
CA ASP A 75 4.18 10.16 -8.04
C ASP A 75 2.75 10.04 -8.53
N ALA A 76 1.89 9.46 -7.69
CA ALA A 76 0.56 9.01 -8.06
C ALA A 76 -0.49 9.60 -7.11
N PRO A 77 -1.64 10.10 -7.61
CA PRO A 77 -2.69 10.70 -6.79
C PRO A 77 -3.12 9.86 -5.59
N ALA A 78 -3.20 8.53 -5.74
CA ALA A 78 -3.58 7.62 -4.67
C ALA A 78 -2.61 7.62 -3.46
N LEU A 79 -1.42 8.21 -3.60
CA LEU A 79 -0.45 8.36 -2.51
C LEU A 79 -0.63 9.66 -1.73
N HIS A 80 -1.31 10.65 -2.29
CA HIS A 80 -1.47 11.96 -1.69
C HIS A 80 -2.77 12.09 -0.90
N SER A 81 -2.72 12.70 0.29
CA SER A 81 -3.92 12.93 1.11
C SER A 81 -4.93 13.89 0.47
N ASP A 82 -4.47 14.80 -0.39
CA ASP A 82 -5.29 15.73 -1.18
C ASP A 82 -5.67 15.17 -2.57
N GLY A 83 -5.17 14.00 -2.95
CA GLY A 83 -5.35 13.43 -4.29
C GLY A 83 -4.67 14.23 -5.40
N GLY A 84 -3.67 15.05 -5.06
CA GLY A 84 -2.93 15.87 -6.01
C GLY A 84 -2.21 15.04 -7.09
N ASP A 85 -2.10 15.59 -8.29
CA ASP A 85 -1.44 14.96 -9.44
C ASP A 85 0.04 15.34 -9.55
N ARG A 86 0.62 15.96 -8.52
CA ARG A 86 2.02 16.37 -8.48
C ARG A 86 2.58 16.15 -7.09
N LEU A 87 3.88 15.88 -7.04
CA LEU A 87 4.59 15.62 -5.81
C LEU A 87 4.52 16.83 -4.88
N ASN A 88 3.67 16.71 -3.86
CA ASN A 88 3.63 17.59 -2.71
C ASN A 88 4.13 16.83 -1.48
N VAL A 89 5.29 17.23 -0.95
CA VAL A 89 5.93 16.59 0.21
C VAL A 89 5.07 16.64 1.47
N GLU A 90 4.15 17.60 1.56
CA GLU A 90 3.23 17.74 2.70
C GLU A 90 2.06 16.76 2.65
N THR A 91 1.74 16.17 1.49
CA THR A 91 0.62 15.24 1.32
C THR A 91 1.04 13.84 0.87
N PHE A 92 2.26 13.69 0.35
CA PHE A 92 2.80 12.43 -0.15
C PHE A 92 2.87 11.35 0.93
N LEU A 93 2.35 10.16 0.60
CA LEU A 93 2.22 8.99 1.49
C LEU A 93 1.32 9.19 2.72
N LYS A 94 0.52 10.27 2.77
CA LYS A 94 -0.44 10.55 3.85
C LYS A 94 -1.88 10.18 3.51
N ASN A 95 -2.13 9.62 2.33
CA ASN A 95 -3.48 9.17 1.99
C ASN A 95 -3.94 8.06 2.97
N LYS A 96 -5.12 8.22 3.58
CA LYS A 96 -5.70 7.24 4.53
C LYS A 96 -5.91 5.86 3.89
N LEU A 97 -6.13 5.80 2.57
CA LEU A 97 -6.14 4.54 1.83
C LEU A 97 -4.83 3.77 2.01
N VAL A 98 -3.68 4.44 1.89
CA VAL A 98 -2.35 3.83 2.03
C VAL A 98 -2.15 3.30 3.45
N MET A 99 -2.55 4.06 4.47
CA MET A 99 -2.51 3.63 5.87
C MET A 99 -3.43 2.42 6.11
N HIS A 100 -4.63 2.39 5.54
CA HIS A 100 -5.54 1.26 5.71
C HIS A 100 -5.06 0.01 4.95
N VAL A 101 -4.40 0.17 3.80
CA VAL A 101 -3.67 -0.92 3.13
C VAL A 101 -2.56 -1.46 4.03
N ALA A 102 -1.79 -0.58 4.68
CA ALA A 102 -0.79 -0.98 5.67
C ALA A 102 -1.41 -1.76 6.84
N ALA A 103 -2.52 -1.25 7.40
CA ALA A 103 -3.27 -1.93 8.45
C ALA A 103 -3.74 -3.33 8.01
N ALA A 104 -4.15 -3.48 6.74
CA ALA A 104 -4.51 -4.79 6.20
C ALA A 104 -3.33 -5.77 6.23
N VAL A 105 -2.11 -5.32 5.96
CA VAL A 105 -0.90 -6.15 6.00
C VAL A 105 -0.63 -6.66 7.41
N ILE A 106 -0.66 -5.78 8.42
CA ILE A 106 -0.21 -6.12 9.78
C ILE A 106 -1.32 -6.63 10.72
N TYR A 107 -2.57 -6.17 10.55
CA TYR A 107 -3.71 -6.55 11.39
C TYR A 107 -4.66 -7.56 10.72
N GLY A 108 -4.50 -7.80 9.41
CA GLY A 108 -5.45 -8.57 8.62
C GLY A 108 -6.67 -7.75 8.19
N LYS A 109 -7.68 -8.40 7.61
CA LYS A 109 -8.77 -7.70 6.91
C LYS A 109 -9.76 -6.92 7.78
N LYS A 110 -9.98 -7.33 9.03
CA LYS A 110 -11.06 -6.76 9.86
C LYS A 110 -10.79 -5.32 10.31
N LYS A 111 -9.56 -5.04 10.77
CA LYS A 111 -9.18 -3.70 11.26
C LYS A 111 -9.30 -2.61 10.19
N PRO A 112 -8.72 -2.73 8.98
CA PRO A 112 -8.79 -1.67 7.97
C PRO A 112 -10.20 -1.41 7.47
N ILE A 113 -11.07 -2.43 7.37
CA ILE A 113 -12.50 -2.24 7.02
C ILE A 113 -13.21 -1.40 8.09
N LYS A 114 -12.91 -1.66 9.36
CA LYS A 114 -13.47 -0.89 10.48
C LYS A 114 -12.91 0.52 10.55
N MET A 115 -11.61 0.71 10.31
CA MET A 115 -11.00 2.04 10.17
C MET A 115 -11.68 2.83 9.04
N ALA A 116 -11.87 2.21 7.87
CA ALA A 116 -12.56 2.84 6.73
C ALA A 116 -14.02 3.22 6.99
N THR A 117 -14.66 2.60 7.99
CA THR A 117 -16.05 2.86 8.37
C THR A 117 -16.18 3.60 9.70
N ASN A 118 -15.07 4.10 10.26
CA ASN A 118 -15.00 4.75 11.58
C ASN A 118 -15.64 3.93 12.72
N LYS A 119 -15.49 2.60 12.67
CA LYS A 119 -16.00 1.68 13.68
C LYS A 119 -14.89 1.21 14.63
N PRO A 120 -15.15 1.05 15.93
CA PRO A 120 -14.17 0.57 16.88
C PRO A 120 -13.72 -0.88 16.57
N CYS A 121 -12.42 -1.13 16.66
CA CYS A 121 -11.81 -2.44 16.45
C CYS A 121 -10.70 -2.71 17.45
N VAL A 122 -10.84 -3.78 18.23
CA VAL A 122 -9.71 -4.35 18.98
C VAL A 122 -8.92 -5.29 18.07
N SER A 123 -7.59 -5.19 18.09
CA SER A 123 -6.71 -6.08 17.34
C SER A 123 -6.84 -7.51 17.87
N GLY A 124 -7.03 -8.49 16.97
CA GLY A 124 -7.12 -9.90 17.38
C GLY A 124 -5.77 -10.47 17.81
N PRO A 125 -5.73 -11.44 18.75
CA PRO A 125 -4.54 -11.91 19.48
C PRO A 125 -3.44 -12.61 18.65
N ARG A 126 -3.61 -12.73 17.32
CA ARG A 126 -2.70 -13.42 16.40
C ARG A 126 -2.50 -12.65 15.09
N CYS A 127 -2.33 -11.33 15.18
CA CYS A 127 -1.96 -10.51 14.03
C CYS A 127 -0.44 -10.31 13.93
N MET A 128 0.07 -9.96 12.75
CA MET A 128 1.52 -9.75 12.52
C MET A 128 2.07 -8.67 13.45
N GLN A 129 1.26 -7.64 13.73
CA GLN A 129 1.61 -6.59 14.68
C GLN A 129 2.00 -7.16 16.04
N GLN A 130 1.18 -8.03 16.63
CA GLN A 130 1.46 -8.65 17.93
C GLN A 130 2.55 -9.71 17.84
N MET A 131 2.55 -10.55 16.80
CA MET A 131 3.55 -11.60 16.63
C MET A 131 4.98 -11.06 16.52
N HIS A 132 5.13 -9.85 15.99
CA HIS A 132 6.42 -9.21 15.77
C HIS A 132 6.66 -7.97 16.65
N ASN A 133 5.78 -7.72 17.62
CA ASN A 133 5.83 -6.56 18.52
C ASN A 133 6.05 -5.23 17.77
N ILE A 134 5.29 -5.01 16.69
CA ILE A 134 5.36 -3.80 15.89
C ILE A 134 4.56 -2.72 16.62
N SER A 135 5.23 -1.68 17.12
CA SER A 135 4.60 -0.58 17.85
C SER A 135 4.70 0.76 17.13
N ASN A 136 5.44 0.83 16.03
CA ASN A 136 5.64 2.04 15.26
C ASN A 136 5.90 1.73 13.79
N SER A 137 5.70 2.74 12.96
CA SER A 137 5.92 2.70 11.53
C SER A 137 7.41 2.77 11.22
N THR A 138 7.83 2.03 10.20
CA THR A 138 9.21 2.05 9.70
C THR A 138 9.24 2.51 8.25
N PRO A 139 10.34 3.10 7.74
CA PRO A 139 10.46 3.51 6.35
C PRO A 139 10.12 2.42 5.34
N GLY A 140 10.63 1.20 5.57
CA GLY A 140 10.35 0.05 4.71
C GLY A 140 8.86 -0.31 4.71
N PHE A 141 8.19 -0.22 5.86
CA PHE A 141 6.77 -0.53 5.95
C PHE A 141 5.91 0.50 5.21
N VAL A 142 6.17 1.80 5.41
CA VAL A 142 5.46 2.89 4.71
C VAL A 142 5.68 2.81 3.19
N ALA A 143 6.93 2.62 2.75
CA ALA A 143 7.27 2.46 1.33
C ALA A 143 6.57 1.24 0.70
N CYS A 144 6.54 0.11 1.43
CA CYS A 144 5.86 -1.10 0.99
C CYS A 144 4.35 -0.87 0.83
N ALA A 145 3.72 -0.21 1.80
CA ALA A 145 2.29 0.11 1.74
C ALA A 145 1.94 1.01 0.55
N GLY A 146 2.75 2.02 0.25
CA GLY A 146 2.58 2.85 -0.95
C GLY A 146 2.60 2.02 -2.23
N ALA A 147 3.65 1.21 -2.42
CA ALA A 147 3.78 0.35 -3.60
C ALA A 147 2.64 -0.69 -3.71
N LEU A 148 2.23 -1.30 -2.59
CA LEU A 148 1.13 -2.25 -2.55
C LEU A 148 -0.21 -1.60 -2.86
N THR A 149 -0.44 -0.35 -2.44
CA THR A 149 -1.67 0.39 -2.73
C THR A 149 -1.81 0.59 -4.24
N LEU A 150 -0.74 1.05 -4.90
CA LEU A 150 -0.75 1.25 -6.36
C LEU A 150 -0.90 -0.07 -7.10
N TRP A 151 -0.18 -1.11 -6.69
CA TRP A 151 -0.32 -2.43 -7.29
C TRP A 151 -1.73 -3.00 -7.12
N ALA A 152 -2.35 -2.86 -5.94
CA ALA A 152 -3.69 -3.38 -5.70
C ALA A 152 -4.73 -2.78 -6.65
N LEU A 153 -4.58 -1.49 -6.98
CA LEU A 153 -5.40 -0.75 -7.94
C LEU A 153 -5.04 -1.04 -9.41
N SER A 154 -3.88 -1.62 -9.67
CA SER A 154 -3.39 -1.83 -11.04
C SER A 154 -3.96 -3.07 -11.72
N MET A 155 -3.91 -3.08 -13.05
CA MET A 155 -4.27 -4.24 -13.87
C MET A 155 -3.33 -5.45 -13.70
N ASP A 156 -2.21 -5.34 -12.98
CA ASP A 156 -1.24 -6.44 -12.89
C ASP A 156 -1.73 -7.55 -11.97
N VAL A 157 -2.12 -8.71 -12.51
CA VAL A 157 -2.66 -9.83 -11.71
C VAL A 157 -1.72 -10.31 -10.61
N GLU A 158 -0.41 -10.27 -10.81
CA GLU A 158 0.58 -10.76 -9.85
C GLU A 158 1.49 -9.62 -9.34
N LEU A 159 1.82 -9.66 -8.05
CA LEU A 159 2.85 -8.79 -7.48
C LEU A 159 4.24 -9.32 -7.82
N LYS A 160 4.74 -8.93 -8.99
CA LYS A 160 6.11 -9.22 -9.46
C LYS A 160 6.94 -7.94 -9.46
N LYS A 161 8.26 -8.06 -9.67
CA LYS A 161 9.18 -6.91 -9.75
C LYS A 161 8.72 -5.86 -10.76
N LYS A 162 8.25 -6.32 -11.92
CA LYS A 162 7.67 -5.50 -12.98
C LYS A 162 6.28 -6.05 -13.31
N GLY A 163 5.30 -5.17 -13.41
CA GLY A 163 3.96 -5.47 -13.86
C GLY A 163 3.95 -5.98 -15.29
N GLN A 164 3.23 -7.07 -15.53
CA GLN A 164 3.10 -7.63 -16.87
C GLN A 164 2.17 -6.80 -17.77
N GLN A 165 1.11 -6.22 -17.18
CA GLN A 165 0.11 -5.44 -17.91
C GLN A 165 0.47 -3.96 -17.95
N THR A 166 0.84 -3.40 -16.81
CA THR A 166 1.15 -1.96 -16.71
C THR A 166 2.59 -1.62 -17.10
N GLY A 167 3.50 -2.60 -17.06
CA GLY A 167 4.92 -2.38 -17.21
C GLY A 167 5.58 -1.66 -16.03
N ILE A 168 4.84 -1.33 -14.96
CA ILE A 168 5.36 -0.60 -13.80
C ILE A 168 6.41 -1.43 -13.07
N ASN A 169 7.55 -0.83 -12.73
CA ASN A 169 8.56 -1.49 -11.92
C ASN A 169 8.26 -1.26 -10.42
N TRP A 170 7.40 -2.11 -9.86
CA TRP A 170 6.96 -2.04 -8.47
C TRP A 170 8.11 -2.03 -7.46
N TYR A 171 9.20 -2.75 -7.74
CA TYR A 171 10.40 -2.71 -6.91
C TYR A 171 11.07 -1.32 -6.92
N SER A 172 11.13 -0.67 -8.08
CA SER A 172 11.70 0.68 -8.19
C SER A 172 10.81 1.73 -7.54
N CYS A 173 9.48 1.57 -7.57
CA CYS A 173 8.57 2.41 -6.80
C CYS A 173 8.88 2.28 -5.30
N TYR A 174 8.94 1.05 -4.77
CA TYR A 174 9.31 0.78 -3.39
C TYR A 174 10.67 1.40 -3.01
N GLU A 175 11.72 1.16 -3.79
CA GLU A 175 13.06 1.70 -3.52
C GLU A 175 13.09 3.23 -3.53
N SER A 176 12.32 3.86 -4.42
CA SER A 176 12.24 5.32 -4.50
C SER A 176 11.55 5.92 -3.27
N TYR A 177 10.44 5.31 -2.82
CA TYR A 177 9.75 5.72 -1.60
C TYR A 177 10.63 5.49 -0.36
N LEU A 178 11.31 4.34 -0.28
CA LEU A 178 12.21 4.04 0.81
C LEU A 178 13.36 5.05 0.88
N ARG A 179 13.96 5.39 -0.26
CA ARG A 179 15.02 6.40 -0.35
C ARG A 179 14.55 7.75 0.13
N TYR A 180 13.37 8.21 -0.34
CA TYR A 180 12.75 9.46 0.10
C TYR A 180 12.60 9.52 1.63
N LEU A 181 12.06 8.45 2.23
CA LEU A 181 11.83 8.38 3.67
C LEU A 181 13.14 8.34 4.46
N LEU A 182 14.11 7.52 4.04
CA LEU A 182 15.41 7.41 4.71
C LEU A 182 16.20 8.72 4.65
N GLU A 183 16.21 9.38 3.50
CA GLU A 183 16.85 10.68 3.35
C GLU A 183 16.16 11.76 4.18
N GLY A 184 14.84 11.78 4.19
CA GLY A 184 14.07 12.70 5.03
C GLY A 184 14.35 12.51 6.52
N LEU A 185 14.44 11.27 7.00
CA LEU A 185 14.81 10.97 8.39
C LEU A 185 16.25 11.39 8.70
N ARG A 186 17.20 11.05 7.84
CA ARG A 186 18.62 11.46 7.97
C ARG A 186 18.76 12.98 8.09
N ASN A 187 17.99 13.71 7.28
CA ASN A 187 18.04 15.17 7.22
C ASN A 187 17.08 15.86 8.22
N ARG A 188 16.37 15.09 9.08
CA ARG A 188 15.35 15.60 10.01
C ARG A 188 14.29 16.49 9.34
N SER A 189 13.89 16.11 8.13
CA SER A 189 12.86 16.80 7.34
C SER A 189 11.54 16.86 8.11
N LYS A 190 11.01 18.08 8.33
CA LYS A 190 9.75 18.29 9.06
C LYS A 190 8.57 17.52 8.42
N PRO A 191 8.35 17.56 7.09
CA PRO A 191 7.29 16.78 6.45
C PRO A 191 7.39 15.27 6.73
N VAL A 192 8.59 14.70 6.66
CA VAL A 192 8.80 13.24 6.85
C VAL A 192 8.64 12.86 8.31
N LEU A 193 9.11 13.68 9.25
CA LEU A 193 8.87 13.43 10.68
C LEU A 193 7.37 13.54 11.03
N ALA A 194 6.66 14.49 10.44
CA ALA A 194 5.22 14.64 10.61
C ALA A 194 4.46 13.44 10.02
N LEU A 195 4.86 12.96 8.84
CA LEU A 195 4.33 11.74 8.23
C LEU A 195 4.40 10.55 9.19
N PHE A 196 5.55 10.27 9.81
CA PHE A 196 5.66 9.13 10.73
C PHE A 196 4.78 9.28 11.97
N ARG A 197 4.66 10.50 12.53
CA ARG A 197 3.74 10.75 13.66
C ARG A 197 2.29 10.50 13.28
N GLU A 198 1.89 10.91 12.07
CA GLU A 198 0.52 10.71 11.57
C GLU A 198 0.23 9.22 11.34
N TRP A 199 1.18 8.50 10.74
CA TRP A 199 1.11 7.06 10.57
C TRP A 199 1.01 6.32 11.91
N ASP A 200 1.81 6.72 12.90
CA ASP A 200 1.81 6.09 14.21
C ASP A 200 0.52 6.36 14.98
N ALA A 201 0.01 7.59 14.92
CA ALA A 201 -1.30 7.93 15.50
C ALA A 201 -2.45 7.14 14.86
N GLU A 202 -2.39 6.90 13.55
CA GLU A 202 -3.42 6.15 12.83
C GLU A 202 -3.37 4.64 13.10
N LEU A 203 -2.17 4.05 13.03
CA LEU A 203 -2.01 2.59 13.07
C LEU A 203 -1.84 2.05 14.49
N PHE A 204 -1.18 2.81 15.35
CA PHE A 204 -0.71 2.42 16.68
C PHE A 204 -1.17 3.41 17.77
N PRO A 205 -2.46 3.78 17.85
CA PRO A 205 -2.93 4.81 18.80
C PRO A 205 -2.74 4.43 20.28
N ASP A 206 -2.61 3.13 20.57
CA ASP A 206 -2.49 2.59 21.94
C ASP A 206 -1.05 2.11 22.28
N SER A 207 -0.06 2.45 21.43
CA SER A 207 1.34 2.00 21.60
C SER A 207 2.21 2.99 22.38
#